data_AF-A0AAV0XXM7-F1
#
_entry.id   AF-A0AAV0XXM7-F1
#
_cell.length_a   1.000
_cell.length_b   1.000
_cell.length_c   1.000
_cell.angle_alpha   90.00
_cell.angle_beta   90.00
_cell.angle_gamma   90.00
#
_symmetry.space_group_name_H-M   'P 1'
#
loop_
_entity.id
_entity.type
_entity.pdbx_description
1 polymer ?
#
loop_
_entity_poly.entity_id
_entity_poly.type
_entity_poly.pdbx_seq_one_letter_code
_entity_poly.pdbx_strand_id
1 'polypeptide(L)' 'MCSKISYKVFLLGNECSQITGGKLTSIKQALLVVFYNLQVVKMNIRESARLTVREIEIFWEKARIPVQEIQHCISKLEKL' A
#
# COMPACT_ATOMS: atom_id res chain seq x y z
N MET A 1 -2.22 -2.12 13.38
CA MET A 1 -3.23 -1.26 14.04
C MET A 1 -3.10 0.13 13.40
N CYS A 2 -4.07 0.59 12.58
CA CYS A 2 -3.99 1.92 11.97
C CYS A 2 -4.43 2.96 13.02
N SER A 3 -3.51 3.80 13.49
CA SER A 3 -3.76 4.84 14.48
C SER A 3 -4.39 6.08 13.83
N LYS A 4 -5.38 6.68 14.52
CA LYS A 4 -5.92 7.99 14.13
C LYS A 4 -4.94 9.08 14.56
N ILE A 5 -4.31 9.75 13.60
CA ILE A 5 -3.52 10.95 13.85
C ILE A 5 -4.30 12.16 13.35
N SER A 6 -4.40 13.15 14.23
CA SER A 6 -5.13 14.39 14.03
C SER A 6 -4.31 15.41 13.23
N TYR A 7 -5.01 16.22 12.43
CA TYR A 7 -4.58 17.45 11.72
C TYR A 7 -3.71 17.37 10.44
N LYS A 8 -3.92 16.40 9.54
CA LYS A 8 -3.72 16.60 8.09
C LYS A 8 -4.84 15.88 7.35
N VAL A 9 -5.71 16.63 6.68
CA VAL A 9 -6.82 16.05 5.91
C VAL A 9 -6.23 15.39 4.66
N PHE A 10 -5.92 14.10 4.75
CA PHE A 10 -5.60 13.29 3.57
C PHE A 10 -6.91 12.76 2.99
N LEU A 11 -7.12 12.93 1.67
CA LEU A 11 -8.27 12.37 0.93
C LEU A 11 -8.49 10.87 1.20
N LEU A 12 -7.43 10.16 1.59
CA LEU A 12 -7.42 8.72 1.79
C LEU A 12 -7.77 8.30 3.24
N GLY A 13 -7.84 9.22 4.20
CA GLY A 13 -8.18 8.92 5.59
C GLY A 13 -6.99 8.45 6.43
N ASN A 14 -7.17 7.36 7.17
CA ASN A 14 -6.27 6.93 8.24
C ASN A 14 -4.92 6.38 7.71
N GLU A 15 -3.82 6.74 8.36
CA GLU A 15 -2.49 6.23 8.03
C GLU A 15 -2.38 4.73 8.37
N CYS A 16 -1.96 3.91 7.40
CA CYS A 16 -1.73 2.49 7.60
C CYS A 16 -0.31 2.16 7.16
N SER A 17 0.49 1.64 8.09
CA SER A 17 1.88 1.24 7.83
C SER A 17 2.02 -0.08 7.11
N GLN A 18 0.98 -0.91 7.12
CA GLN A 18 0.97 -2.26 6.56
C GLN A 18 -0.40 -2.61 6.01
N ILE A 19 -0.41 -3.53 5.05
CA ILE A 19 -1.63 -4.13 4.52
C ILE A 19 -2.16 -5.18 5.52
N THR A 20 -3.16 -4.78 6.30
CA THR A 20 -3.83 -5.67 7.26
C THR A 20 -5.32 -5.79 6.97
N GLY A 21 -5.87 -7.00 7.08
CA GLY A 21 -7.31 -7.28 6.98
C GLY A 21 -7.61 -8.69 6.49
N GLY A 22 -8.88 -9.13 6.58
CA GLY A 22 -9.34 -10.39 5.99
C GLY A 22 -10.02 -10.23 4.63
N LYS A 23 -10.06 -9.00 4.09
CA LYS A 23 -10.70 -8.67 2.81
C LYS A 23 -9.63 -8.42 1.75
N LEU A 24 -10.01 -8.59 0.48
CA LEU A 24 -9.17 -8.23 -0.67
C LEU A 24 -8.66 -6.80 -0.53
N THR A 25 -7.38 -6.63 -0.81
CA THR A 25 -6.68 -5.35 -0.75
C THR A 25 -7.27 -4.39 -1.77
N SER A 26 -7.86 -3.30 -1.30
CA SER A 26 -8.36 -2.23 -2.17
C SER A 26 -7.22 -1.33 -2.67
N ILE A 27 -7.42 -0.67 -3.82
CA ILE A 27 -6.48 0.34 -4.34
C ILE A 27 -6.25 1.45 -3.30
N LYS A 28 -7.29 1.84 -2.57
CA LYS A 28 -7.19 2.81 -1.47
C LYS A 28 -6.20 2.37 -0.39
N GLN A 29 -6.21 1.09 0.02
CA GLN A 29 -5.29 0.57 1.02
C GLN A 29 -3.85 0.54 0.50
N ALA A 30 -3.65 0.15 -0.76
CA ALA A 30 -2.33 0.21 -1.39
C ALA A 30 -1.78 1.65 -1.38
N LEU A 31 -2.60 2.62 -1.79
CA LEU A 31 -2.21 4.03 -1.75
C LEU A 31 -1.91 4.51 -0.33
N LEU A 32 -2.71 4.15 0.68
CA LEU A 32 -2.46 4.53 2.08
C LEU A 32 -1.08 4.09 2.57
N VAL A 33 -0.67 2.85 2.26
CA VAL A 33 0.66 2.34 2.63
C VAL A 33 1.75 3.07 1.87
N VAL A 34 1.54 3.36 0.57
CA VAL A 34 2.49 4.16 -0.21
C VAL A 34 2.67 5.56 0.40
N PHE A 35 1.57 6.23 0.74
CA PHE A 35 1.59 7.56 1.34
C PHE A 35 2.25 7.55 2.72
N TYR A 36 2.00 6.54 3.54
CA TYR A 36 2.68 6.37 4.82
C TYR A 36 4.20 6.27 4.65
N ASN A 37 4.64 5.44 3.72
CA ASN A 37 6.04 5.24 3.39
C ASN A 37 6.72 6.52 2.87
N LEU A 38 5.99 7.36 2.11
CA LEU A 38 6.48 8.65 1.64
C LEU A 38 6.55 9.70 2.76
N GLN A 39 5.51 9.80 3.60
CA GLN A 39 5.38 10.88 4.58
C GLN A 39 6.13 10.60 5.88
N VAL A 40 6.00 9.38 6.39
CA VAL A 40 6.52 8.96 7.70
C VAL A 40 7.89 8.31 7.55
N VAL A 41 8.04 7.34 6.65
CA VAL A 41 9.32 6.62 6.45
C VAL A 41 10.29 7.39 5.56
N LYS A 42 9.83 8.40 4.81
CA LYS A 42 10.63 9.26 3.91
C LYS A 42 11.32 8.49 2.78
N MET A 43 10.71 7.41 2.30
CA MET A 43 11.19 6.67 1.12
C MET A 43 10.79 7.38 -0.19
N ASN A 44 11.43 6.99 -1.30
CA ASN A 44 11.02 7.46 -2.62
C ASN A 44 9.77 6.70 -3.12
N ILE A 45 9.10 7.25 -4.15
CA ILE A 45 7.83 6.71 -4.68
C ILE A 45 8.03 5.27 -5.18
N ARG A 46 9.13 4.99 -5.89
CA ARG A 46 9.41 3.67 -6.47
C ARG A 46 9.62 2.60 -5.41
N GLU A 47 10.44 2.88 -4.40
CA GLU A 47 10.70 1.96 -3.28
C GLU A 47 9.43 1.73 -2.47
N SER A 48 8.68 2.79 -2.21
CA SER A 48 7.40 2.74 -1.52
C SER A 48 6.38 1.87 -2.27
N ALA A 49 6.27 2.05 -3.59
CA ALA A 49 5.40 1.24 -4.45
C ALA A 49 5.86 -0.22 -4.50
N ARG A 50 7.16 -0.47 -4.62
CA ARG A 50 7.74 -1.83 -4.59
C ARG A 50 7.42 -2.57 -3.30
N LEU A 51 7.61 -1.92 -2.15
CA LEU A 51 7.31 -2.53 -0.84
C LEU A 51 5.83 -2.82 -0.69
N THR A 52 4.98 -1.88 -1.10
CA THR A 52 3.52 -2.05 -1.05
C THR A 52 3.08 -3.22 -1.92
N VAL A 53 3.56 -3.32 -3.17
CA VAL A 53 3.22 -4.44 -4.06
C VAL A 53 3.72 -5.77 -3.49
N ARG A 54 4.90 -5.80 -2.85
CA ARG A 54 5.41 -7.01 -2.21
C ARG A 54 4.55 -7.45 -1.01
N GLU A 55 4.03 -6.51 -0.23
CA GLU A 55 3.06 -6.83 0.84
C GLU A 55 1.75 -7.38 0.28
N ILE A 56 1.24 -6.80 -0.82
CA ILE A 56 0.04 -7.31 -1.52
C ILE A 56 0.30 -8.72 -2.02
N GLU A 57 1.44 -8.97 -2.64
CA GLU A 57 1.83 -10.29 -3.14
C GLU A 57 1.82 -11.34 -2.04
N ILE A 58 2.47 -11.07 -0.91
CA ILE A 58 2.48 -11.98 0.25
C ILE A 58 1.06 -12.22 0.77
N PHE A 59 0.22 -11.18 0.80
CA PHE A 59 -1.17 -11.31 1.22
C PHE A 59 -1.98 -12.21 0.28
N TRP A 60 -1.80 -12.04 -1.03
CA TRP A 60 -2.49 -12.80 -2.06
C TRP A 60 -1.98 -14.25 -2.15
N GLU A 61 -0.69 -14.48 -1.94
CA GLU A 61 -0.07 -15.80 -1.87
C GLU A 61 -0.67 -16.64 -0.73
N LYS A 62 -0.89 -16.03 0.45
CA LYS A 62 -1.60 -16.68 1.57
C LYS A 62 -3.03 -17.10 1.22
N ALA A 63 -3.68 -16.35 0.33
CA ALA A 63 -5.02 -16.66 -0.19
C ALA A 63 -5.00 -17.54 -1.45
N ARG A 64 -3.82 -17.94 -1.95
CA ARG A 64 -3.61 -18.67 -3.21
C ARG A 64 -4.18 -17.96 -4.44
N ILE A 65 -4.19 -16.63 -4.43
CA ILE A 65 -4.65 -15.80 -5.56
C ILE A 65 -3.44 -15.47 -6.42
N PRO A 66 -3.48 -15.75 -7.74
CA PRO A 66 -2.38 -15.39 -8.63
C PRO A 66 -2.24 -13.87 -8.74
N VAL A 67 -1.00 -13.40 -8.73
CA VAL A 67 -0.66 -11.99 -8.95
C VAL A 67 -0.14 -11.78 -10.36
N GLN A 68 -0.36 -10.58 -10.91
CA GLN A 68 0.29 -10.17 -12.14
C GLN A 68 1.77 -9.89 -11.89
N GLU A 69 2.53 -9.69 -12.97
CA GLU A 69 3.93 -9.32 -12.87
C GLU A 69 4.13 -8.10 -11.96
N ILE A 70 5.04 -8.23 -10.99
CA ILE A 70 5.31 -7.21 -9.97
C ILE A 70 5.64 -5.86 -10.62
N GLN A 71 6.45 -5.86 -11.70
CA GLN A 71 6.85 -4.63 -12.39
C GLN A 71 5.65 -3.88 -12.99
N HIS A 72 4.69 -4.63 -13.54
CA HIS A 72 3.45 -4.05 -14.07
C HIS A 72 2.62 -3.43 -12.95
N CYS A 73 2.52 -4.12 -11.81
CA CYS A 73 1.80 -3.63 -10.64
C CYS A 73 2.43 -2.35 -10.05
N ILE A 74 3.76 -2.31 -9.95
CA ILE A 74 4.50 -1.12 -9.51
C ILE A 74 4.25 0.04 -10.45
N SER A 75 4.43 -0.17 -11.76
CA SER A 75 4.24 0.89 -12.77
C SER A 75 2.81 1.42 -12.78
N LYS A 76 1.82 0.57 -12.48
CA LYS A 76 0.42 0.96 -12.33
C LYS A 76 0.21 1.80 -11.07
N LEU A 77 0.83 1.41 -9.96
CA LEU A 77 0.71 2.10 -8.67
C LEU A 77 1.42 3.46 -8.67
N GLU A 78 2.55 3.59 -9.38
CA GLU A 78 3.27 4.85 -9.58
C GLU A 78 2.47 5.87 -10.40
N LYS A 79 1.48 5.44 -11.21
CA LYS A 79 0.70 6.29 -12.13
C LYS A 79 -0.69 6.67 -11.61
N LEU A 80 -1.08 6.18 -10.43
CA LEU A 80 -2.37 6.49 -9.78
C LEU A 80 -2.30 7.83 -9.04
#